data_AF-A0A7X9KG55-F1
#
_entry.id   AF-A0A7X9KG55-F1
#
_cell.length_a   1.000
_cell.length_b   1.000
_cell.length_c   1.000
_cell.angle_alpha   90.00
_cell.angle_beta   90.00
_cell.angle_gamma   90.00
#
_symmetry.space_group_name_H-M   'P 1'
#
loop_
_entity.id
_entity.type
_entity.pdbx_description
1 polymer ?
#
loop_
_entity_poly.entity_id
_entity_poly.type
_entity_poly.pdbx_seq_one_letter_code
_entity_poly.pdbx_strand_id
1 'polypeptide(L)' 'MDFALVVLVFLGIGYGLDRWLGTRPAFTIGLVVFSVVGQFIKMYFEYTATMKVHEAERAAAMQSQPRYKTDGRTADGQAA' A
#
# COMPACT_ATOMS: atom_id res chain seq x y z
N MET A 1 -6.37 1.08 8.88
CA MET A 1 -6.23 1.41 10.32
C MET A 1 -6.45 2.90 10.46
N ASP A 2 -7.20 3.34 11.46
CA ASP A 2 -7.42 4.77 11.69
C ASP A 2 -6.13 5.41 12.26
N PHE A 3 -5.49 6.28 11.46
CA PHE A 3 -4.27 6.98 11.82
C PHE A 3 -4.42 7.75 13.14
N ALA A 4 -5.58 8.39 13.35
CA ALA A 4 -5.84 9.17 14.55
C ALA A 4 -5.85 8.27 15.79
N LEU A 5 -6.46 7.07 15.71
CA LEU A 5 -6.44 6.11 16.82
C LEU A 5 -5.03 5.64 17.16
N VAL A 6 -4.19 5.36 16.15
CA VAL A 6 -2.80 4.94 16.40
C VAL A 6 -2.03 6.04 17.11
N VAL A 7 -2.10 7.28 16.61
CA VAL A 7 -1.42 8.43 17.23
C VAL A 7 -1.93 8.67 18.66
N LEU A 8 -3.24 8.57 18.89
CA LEU A 8 -3.86 8.80 20.19
C LEU A 8 -3.41 7.75 21.23
N VAL A 9 -3.27 6.49 20.82
CA VAL A 9 -2.72 5.42 21.68
C VAL A 9 -1.27 5.72 22.08
N PHE A 10 -0.40 6.06 21.12
CA PHE A 10 1.01 6.37 21.41
C PHE A 10 1.17 7.65 22.24
N LEU A 11 0.31 8.64 22.02
CA LEU A 11 0.23 9.85 22.83
C LEU A 11 -0.15 9.53 24.29
N GLY A 12 -1.17 8.70 24.49
CA GLY A 12 -1.62 8.30 25.83
C GLY A 12 -0.56 7.50 26.59
N ILE A 13 0.09 6.55 25.92
CA ILE A 13 1.19 5.76 26.50
C ILE A 13 2.36 6.68 26.87
N GLY A 14 2.77 7.57 25.97
CA GLY A 14 3.88 8.49 26.24
C GLY A 14 3.59 9.46 27.37
N TYR A 15 2.37 9.99 27.44
CA TYR A 15 1.96 10.87 28.53
C TYR A 15 1.99 10.15 29.89
N GLY A 16 1.53 8.88 29.92
CA GLY A 16 1.59 8.05 31.13
C GLY A 16 3.03 7.78 31.58
N LEU A 17 3.91 7.44 30.64
CA LEU A 17 5.34 7.21 30.89
C LEU A 17 6.04 8.46 31.42
N ASP A 18 5.83 9.62 30.78
CA ASP A 18 6.41 10.89 31.21
C ASP A 18 5.93 11.28 32.62
N ARG A 19 4.66 11.01 32.95
CA ARG A 19 4.09 11.29 34.27
C ARG A 19 4.65 10.38 35.36
N TRP A 20 4.99 9.13 35.03
CA TRP A 20 5.52 8.14 35.97
C TRP A 20 7.02 8.30 36.22
N LEU A 21 7.78 8.63 35.16
CA LEU A 21 9.23 8.80 35.21
C LEU A 21 9.65 10.24 35.58
N GLY A 22 8.71 11.18 35.64
CA GLY A 22 8.98 12.58 35.92
C GLY A 22 9.78 13.27 34.80
N THR A 23 9.94 12.61 33.66
CA THR A 23 10.56 13.21 32.49
C THR A 23 9.62 14.27 31.93
N ARG A 24 10.16 15.46 31.65
CA ARG A 24 9.56 16.42 30.70
C ARG A 24 9.16 15.67 29.42
N PRO A 25 8.21 16.16 28.58
CA PRO A 25 7.42 15.35 27.63
C PRO A 25 8.21 14.71 26.46
N ALA A 26 9.28 14.01 26.77
CA ALA A 26 10.28 13.49 25.86
C ALA A 26 9.86 12.11 25.36
N PHE A 27 9.30 11.25 26.23
CA PHE A 27 8.75 9.98 25.80
C PHE A 27 7.50 10.17 24.95
N THR A 28 6.63 11.13 25.31
CA THR A 28 5.46 11.51 24.51
C THR A 28 5.87 11.93 23.10
N ILE A 29 6.82 12.87 22.98
CA ILE A 29 7.30 13.32 21.66
C ILE A 29 7.93 12.16 20.89
N GLY A 30 8.79 11.37 21.52
CA GLY A 30 9.46 10.24 20.90
C GLY A 30 8.48 9.19 20.37
N LEU A 31 7.47 8.83 21.16
CA LEU A 31 6.46 7.83 20.80
C LEU A 31 5.51 8.32 19.70
N VAL A 32 5.15 9.60 19.69
CA VAL A 32 4.35 10.19 18.60
C VAL A 32 5.13 10.19 17.29
N VAL A 33 6.40 10.61 17.32
CA VAL A 33 7.27 10.55 16.12
C VAL A 33 7.41 9.11 15.63
N PHE A 34 7.65 8.17 16.54
CA PHE A 34 7.73 6.74 16.21
C PHE A 34 6.44 6.21 15.57
N SER A 35 5.27 6.59 16.10
CA SER A 35 3.96 6.24 15.54
C SER A 35 3.82 6.73 14.10
N VAL A 36 4.19 7.98 13.82
CA VAL A 36 4.13 8.56 12.48
C VAL A 36 5.04 7.81 11.52
N VAL A 37 6.29 7.56 11.90
CA VAL A 37 7.25 6.79 11.08
C VAL A 37 6.76 5.37 10.81
N GLY A 38 6.23 4.68 11.82
CA GLY A 38 5.67 3.34 11.68
C GLY A 38 4.48 3.30 10.72
N GLN A 39 3.62 4.32 10.72
CA GLN A 39 2.54 4.46 9.74
C GLN A 39 3.06 4.63 8.31
N PHE A 40 4.10 5.43 8.09
CA PHE A 40 4.74 5.57 6.77
C PHE A 40 5.33 4.24 6.28
N ILE A 41 6.03 3.53 7.16
CA ILE A 41 6.59 2.20 6.85
C ILE A 41 5.46 1.23 6.47
N LYS A 42 4.39 1.18 7.27
CA LYS A 42 3.24 0.32 6.99
C LYS A 42 2.59 0.66 5.65
N MET A 43 2.40 1.94 5.36
CA MET A 43 1.86 2.41 4.08
C MET A 43 2.74 1.96 2.91
N TYR A 44 4.07 2.02 3.05
CA TYR A 44 5.00 1.54 2.04
C TYR A 44 4.86 0.02 1.80
N PHE A 45 4.75 -0.77 2.87
CA PHE A 45 4.57 -2.22 2.77
C PHE A 45 3.20 -2.61 2.22
N GLU A 46 2.12 -1.98 2.67
CA GLU A 46 0.77 -2.19 2.14
C GLU A 46 0.73 -1.85 0.64
N TYR A 47 1.31 -0.73 0.24
CA TYR A 47 1.40 -0.33 -1.16
C TYR A 47 2.17 -1.36 -2.01
N THR A 48 3.33 -1.82 -1.52
CA THR A 48 4.15 -2.83 -2.20
C THR A 48 3.44 -4.18 -2.29
N ALA A 49 2.69 -4.57 -1.26
CA ALA A 49 1.92 -5.81 -1.25
C ALA A 49 0.72 -5.74 -2.20
N THR A 50 0.02 -4.61 -2.26
CA THR A 50 -1.13 -4.39 -3.15
C THR A 50 -0.73 -4.38 -4.63
N MET A 51 0.42 -3.81 -4.98
CA MET A 51 0.90 -3.80 -6.37
C MET A 51 1.16 -5.21 -6.91
N LYS A 52 1.66 -6.14 -6.09
CA LYS A 52 1.85 -7.55 -6.49
C LYS A 52 0.53 -8.25 -6.83
N VAL A 53 -0.58 -7.86 -6.21
CA VAL A 53 -1.90 -8.44 -6.49
C VAL A 53 -2.42 -7.96 -7.84
N HIS A 54 -2.31 -6.67 -8.13
CA HIS A 54 -2.78 -6.11 -9.41
C HIS A 54 -1.92 -6.55 -10.61
N GLU A 55 -0.62 -6.75 -10.43
CA GLU A 55 0.24 -7.32 -11.48
C GLU A 55 -0.12 -8.79 -11.76
N ALA A 56 -0.40 -9.58 -10.72
CA ALA A 56 -0.85 -10.96 -10.89
C ALA A 56 -2.21 -11.06 -11.60
N GLU A 57 -3.16 -10.18 -11.26
CA GLU A 57 -4.46 -10.10 -11.96
C GLU A 57 -4.32 -9.67 -13.43
N ARG A 58 -3.47 -8.67 -13.71
CA ARG A 58 -3.23 -8.22 -15.10
C ARG A 58 -2.51 -9.27 -15.93
N ALA A 59 -1.57 -10.01 -15.35
CA ALA A 59 -0.90 -11.13 -16.03
C ALA A 59 -1.87 -12.26 -16.36
N ALA A 60 -2.79 -12.60 -15.45
CA ALA A 60 -3.84 -13.59 -15.69
C ALA A 60 -4.84 -13.12 -16.76
N ALA A 61 -5.21 -11.84 -16.77
CA ALA A 61 -6.10 -11.25 -17.78
C ALA A 61 -5.45 -11.14 -19.17
N MET A 62 -4.13 -10.93 -19.25
CA MET A 62 -3.40 -10.96 -20.52
C MET A 62 -3.26 -12.36 -21.11
N GLN A 63 -3.16 -13.41 -20.26
CA GLN A 63 -3.12 -14.80 -20.72
C GLN A 63 -4.46 -15.30 -21.27
N SER A 64 -5.58 -14.73 -20.81
CA SER A 64 -6.92 -15.14 -21.23
C SER A 64 -7.45 -14.38 -22.45
N GLN A 65 -6.74 -13.38 -22.98
CA GLN A 65 -7.15 -12.70 -24.21
C GLN A 65 -6.84 -13.62 -25.41
N PRO A 66 -7.86 -14.23 -26.05
CA PRO A 66 -7.62 -15.08 -27.20
C PRO A 66 -7.12 -14.14 -28.29
N ARG A 67 -5.91 -14.42 -28.78
CA ARG A 67 -5.26 -13.71 -29.88
C ARG A 67 -6.21 -13.76 -31.07
N TYR A 68 -7.08 -12.75 -31.19
CA TYR A 68 -7.95 -12.60 -32.35
C TYR A 68 -7.00 -12.38 -33.51
N LYS A 69 -6.80 -13.45 -34.26
CA LYS A 69 -5.99 -13.52 -35.46
C LYS A 69 -6.63 -12.51 -36.40
N THR A 70 -6.11 -11.29 -36.38
CA THR A 70 -6.36 -10.28 -37.39
C THR A 70 -5.62 -10.77 -38.62
N ASP A 71 -6.20 -11.76 -39.28
CA ASP A 71 -5.82 -12.16 -40.61
C ASP A 71 -6.40 -11.10 -41.56
N GLY A 72 -5.72 -9.96 -41.56
CA GLY A 72 -6.04 -8.80 -42.38
C GLY A 72 -4.93 -8.58 -43.40
N ARG A 73 -4.70 -9.55 -44.29
CA ARG A 73 -4.00 -9.44 -45.59
C ARG A 73 -3.80 -10.87 -46.09
N THR A 74 -4.39 -11.32 -47.19
CA THR A 74 -4.21 -10.77 -48.54
C THR A 74 -5.07 -11.58 -49.52
N ALA A 75 -5.71 -10.85 -50.44
CA ALA A 75 -5.87 -11.26 -51.84
C ALA A 75 -6.70 -12.52 -52.15
N ASP A 76 -8.03 -12.39 -52.16
CA ASP A 76 -8.86 -13.18 -53.08
C ASP A 76 -9.89 -12.26 -53.76
N GLY A 77 -9.36 -11.22 -54.40
CA GLY A 77 -10.05 -10.50 -55.48
C GLY A 77 -9.89 -11.24 -56.81
N GLN A 78 -10.11 -12.56 -56.86
CA GLN A 78 -9.84 -13.33 -58.08
C GLN A 78 -10.72 -14.58 -58.23
N ALA A 79 -12.03 -14.38 -58.46
CA ALA A 79 -12.86 -15.26 -59.28
C ALA A 79 -14.27 -14.64 -59.38
N ALA A 80 -14.38 -13.61 -60.22
CA ALA A 80 -15.65 -13.19 -60.81
C ALA A 80 -15.73 -13.79 -62.22
#